data_AF-C7XBU0-F1
#
_entry.id   AF-C7XBU0-F1
#
_cell.length_a   1.000
_cell.length_b   1.000
_cell.length_c   1.000
_cell.angle_alpha   90.00
_cell.angle_beta   90.00
_cell.angle_gamma   90.00
#
_symmetry.space_group_name_H-M   'P 1'
#
loop_
_entity.id
_entity.type
_entity.pdbx_description
1 polymer ?
#
loop_
_entity_poly.entity_id
_entity_poly.type
_entity_poly.pdbx_seq_one_letter_code
_entity_poly.pdbx_strand_id
1 'polypeptide(L)'
;MRNLLYLFVFAALLLGLSACSSYYYSMLNSNDPVGEKNERGDFVQENDTVRISYRFWGENAPVTITIYNKLDEPLYVDWGRSALIIDDVATTYDPKVASVRGESSSVASGSSFHWSDRSSSGWSYSEGSFSGDVSLPKGVEFIPPHSKLVNTPLQLANFPFNEIPKEEYVKEQMTTKANTTVNIRVKDFTEEDSPLRFRSYLTLFAGGTNGKPLKHSSFERNFYLAKLIKVGDVAPQYFDEGQQQSGDFFYVKETHGATAGLVVGAIAVTAAGVAIEATLGPVNY
;
A
#
# COMPACT_ATOMS: atom_id res chain seq x y z
N MET A 1 35.95 -28.01 -27.53
CA MET A 1 34.64 -28.28 -26.89
C MET A 1 34.41 -27.47 -25.60
N ARG A 2 35.40 -27.35 -24.69
CA ARG A 2 35.27 -26.57 -23.44
C ARG A 2 34.93 -25.07 -23.65
N ASN A 3 35.53 -24.42 -24.66
CA ASN A 3 35.28 -23.00 -24.97
C ASN A 3 33.89 -22.74 -25.59
N LEU A 4 33.30 -23.74 -26.27
CA LEU A 4 31.94 -23.64 -26.82
C LEU A 4 30.88 -23.73 -25.72
N LEU A 5 31.17 -24.52 -24.67
CA LEU A 5 30.31 -24.72 -23.51
C LEU A 5 30.26 -23.46 -22.63
N TYR A 6 31.39 -22.76 -22.45
CA TYR A 6 31.40 -21.45 -21.79
C TYR A 6 30.64 -20.38 -22.57
N LEU A 7 30.70 -20.41 -23.91
CA LEU A 7 29.98 -19.46 -24.76
C LEU A 7 28.46 -19.70 -24.70
N PHE A 8 28.03 -20.97 -24.60
CA PHE A 8 26.63 -21.34 -24.38
C PHE A 8 26.13 -20.96 -22.98
N VAL A 9 26.94 -21.17 -21.94
CA VAL A 9 26.59 -20.76 -20.57
C VAL A 9 26.55 -19.24 -20.45
N PHE A 10 27.46 -18.51 -21.10
CA PHE A 10 27.46 -17.05 -21.11
C PHE A 10 26.29 -16.48 -21.91
N ALA A 11 25.92 -17.10 -23.04
CA ALA A 11 24.73 -16.74 -23.81
C ALA A 11 23.43 -17.05 -23.04
N ALA A 12 23.36 -18.17 -22.32
CA ALA A 12 22.22 -18.51 -21.44
C ALA A 12 22.11 -17.55 -20.24
N LEU A 13 23.25 -17.11 -19.68
CA LEU A 13 23.30 -16.12 -18.60
C LEU A 13 22.88 -14.73 -19.10
N LEU A 14 23.26 -14.35 -20.33
CA LEU A 14 22.83 -13.11 -20.99
C LEU A 14 21.34 -13.11 -21.36
N LEU A 15 20.79 -14.27 -21.74
CA LEU A 15 19.35 -14.44 -22.00
C LEU A 15 18.50 -14.45 -20.72
N GLY A 16 19.09 -14.74 -19.56
CA GLY A 16 18.42 -14.66 -18.25
C GLY A 16 18.27 -13.24 -17.69
N LEU A 17 18.91 -12.23 -18.32
CA LEU A 17 18.93 -10.85 -17.84
C LEU A 17 17.96 -9.91 -18.58
N SER A 18 17.23 -10.39 -19.59
CA SER A 18 16.20 -9.59 -20.27
C SER A 18 14.86 -9.65 -19.53
N ALA A 19 14.84 -9.29 -18.25
CA ALA A 19 13.59 -9.04 -17.55
C ALA A 19 13.02 -7.72 -18.08
N CYS A 20 12.09 -7.81 -19.03
CA CYS A 20 11.36 -6.64 -19.49
C CYS A 20 10.40 -6.22 -18.38
N SER A 21 10.51 -4.98 -17.88
CA SER A 21 9.49 -4.41 -17.01
C SER A 21 8.47 -3.61 -17.81
N SER A 22 7.25 -3.54 -17.28
CA SER A 22 6.20 -2.69 -17.82
C SER A 22 5.53 -1.96 -16.67
N TYR A 23 5.21 -0.69 -16.89
CA TYR A 23 4.44 0.10 -15.94
C TYR A 23 2.99 0.13 -16.37
N TYR A 24 2.12 -0.01 -15.38
CA TYR A 24 0.70 0.27 -15.50
C TYR A 24 0.41 1.49 -14.64
N TYR A 25 -0.15 2.52 -15.26
CA TYR A 25 -0.65 3.69 -14.59
C TYR A 25 -2.15 3.63 -14.54
N SER A 26 -2.69 3.93 -13.38
CA SER A 26 -4.09 3.74 -13.08
C SER A 26 -4.65 5.04 -12.52
N MET A 27 -5.79 5.48 -13.05
CA MET A 27 -6.56 6.58 -12.49
C MET A 27 -7.87 6.04 -11.93
N LEU A 28 -8.13 6.39 -10.68
CA LEU A 28 -9.36 6.06 -9.98
C LEU A 28 -10.40 7.14 -10.21
N ASN A 29 -11.67 6.75 -10.10
CA ASN A 29 -12.78 7.67 -10.00
C ASN A 29 -13.83 7.14 -9.02
N SER A 30 -14.81 7.97 -8.71
CA SER A 30 -15.88 7.69 -7.75
C SER A 30 -17.15 8.35 -8.26
N ASN A 31 -18.25 7.60 -8.33
CA ASN A 31 -19.56 8.10 -8.74
C ASN A 31 -20.41 8.56 -7.54
N ASP A 32 -19.82 8.63 -6.35
CA ASP A 32 -20.55 9.06 -5.16
C ASP A 32 -21.02 10.51 -5.31
N PRO A 33 -22.29 10.80 -5.00
CA PRO A 33 -22.89 12.12 -5.20
C PRO A 33 -22.30 13.20 -4.28
N VAL A 34 -21.47 12.81 -3.30
CA VAL A 34 -20.89 13.70 -2.31
C VAL A 34 -19.38 13.70 -2.44
N GLY A 35 -18.84 14.85 -2.88
CA GLY A 35 -17.42 15.12 -2.82
C GLY A 35 -16.70 15.08 -4.16
N GLU A 36 -16.24 16.24 -4.58
CA GLU A 36 -15.39 16.40 -5.76
C GLU A 36 -13.92 16.08 -5.42
N LYS A 37 -13.14 15.83 -6.47
CA LYS A 37 -11.67 15.79 -6.34
C LYS A 37 -11.18 17.20 -6.02
N ASN A 38 -10.28 17.33 -5.04
CA ASN A 38 -9.63 18.62 -4.80
C ASN A 38 -8.58 18.92 -5.90
N GLU A 39 -7.93 20.09 -5.84
CA GLU A 39 -6.88 20.49 -6.80
C GLU A 39 -5.69 19.51 -6.88
N ARG A 40 -5.53 18.64 -5.87
CA ARG A 40 -4.50 17.60 -5.81
C ARG A 40 -4.99 16.24 -6.27
N GLY A 41 -6.23 16.13 -6.75
CA GLY A 41 -6.85 14.86 -7.15
C GLY A 41 -7.31 13.97 -5.99
N ASP A 42 -7.25 14.45 -4.73
CA ASP A 42 -7.72 13.67 -3.59
C ASP A 42 -9.25 13.64 -3.58
N PHE A 43 -9.84 12.49 -3.25
CA PHE A 43 -11.29 12.36 -3.11
C PHE A 43 -11.73 12.88 -1.75
N VAL A 44 -12.51 13.96 -1.71
CA VAL A 44 -12.88 14.62 -0.45
C VAL A 44 -14.37 14.47 -0.18
N GLN A 45 -14.73 13.87 0.96
CA GLN A 45 -16.10 13.86 1.49
C GLN A 45 -16.13 14.75 2.74
N GLU A 46 -17.03 15.73 2.77
CA GLU A 46 -17.13 16.67 3.88
C GLU A 46 -18.58 16.89 4.32
N ASN A 47 -18.79 16.97 5.63
CA ASN A 47 -20.02 17.44 6.24
C ASN A 47 -19.71 18.42 7.39
N ASP A 48 -20.69 18.73 8.24
CA ASP A 48 -20.52 19.66 9.36
C ASP A 48 -19.59 19.15 10.46
N THR A 49 -19.37 17.83 10.55
CA THR A 49 -18.62 17.16 11.62
C THR A 49 -17.18 16.85 11.23
N VAL A 50 -16.97 16.38 10.00
CA VAL A 50 -15.69 15.82 9.58
C VAL A 50 -15.44 16.08 8.09
N ARG A 51 -14.17 16.18 7.73
CA ARG A 51 -13.70 16.08 6.34
C ARG A 51 -12.82 14.84 6.23
N ILE A 52 -13.18 13.93 5.34
CA ILE A 52 -12.45 12.72 5.02
C ILE A 52 -11.88 12.88 3.62
N SER A 53 -10.58 12.64 3.45
CA SER A 53 -9.89 12.71 2.17
C SER A 53 -9.12 11.43 1.91
N TYR A 54 -9.31 10.87 0.71
CA TYR A 54 -8.62 9.67 0.24
C TYR A 54 -7.61 10.01 -0.83
N ARG A 55 -6.42 9.43 -0.70
CA ARG A 55 -5.30 9.55 -1.65
C ARG A 55 -4.71 8.17 -1.89
N PHE A 56 -4.48 7.85 -3.16
CA PHE A 56 -3.97 6.57 -3.65
C PHE A 56 -2.61 6.70 -4.34
N TRP A 57 -2.00 7.89 -4.30
CA TRP A 57 -0.72 8.16 -4.93
C TRP A 57 0.41 7.27 -4.41
N GLY A 58 0.96 6.43 -5.31
CA GLY A 58 2.16 5.66 -5.07
C GLY A 58 2.22 4.35 -5.87
N GLU A 59 3.26 3.58 -5.63
CA GLU A 59 3.35 2.20 -6.11
C GLU A 59 2.34 1.35 -5.35
N ASN A 60 1.57 0.48 -6.04
CA ASN A 60 0.60 -0.42 -5.42
C ASN A 60 -0.53 0.31 -4.66
N ALA A 61 -0.96 1.47 -5.15
CA ALA A 61 -2.09 2.25 -4.63
C ALA A 61 -2.18 2.31 -3.09
N PRO A 62 -1.23 2.98 -2.41
CA PRO A 62 -1.28 3.13 -0.96
C PRO A 62 -2.55 3.88 -0.55
N VAL A 63 -3.41 3.26 0.24
CA VAL A 63 -4.70 3.82 0.67
C VAL A 63 -4.46 4.78 1.82
N THR A 64 -4.20 6.05 1.50
CA THR A 64 -3.99 7.11 2.49
C THR A 64 -5.30 7.79 2.83
N ILE A 65 -5.67 7.76 4.10
CA ILE A 65 -6.91 8.31 4.65
C ILE A 65 -6.54 9.47 5.56
N THR A 66 -7.06 10.65 5.24
CA THR A 66 -6.93 11.85 6.08
C THR A 66 -8.29 12.20 6.68
N ILE A 67 -8.38 12.28 8.00
CA ILE A 67 -9.60 12.60 8.73
C ILE A 67 -9.37 13.90 9.48
N TYR A 68 -10.10 14.96 9.14
CA TYR A 68 -10.05 16.25 9.82
C TYR A 68 -11.30 16.46 10.66
N ASN A 69 -11.11 16.61 11.97
CA ASN A 69 -12.16 16.88 12.94
C ASN A 69 -12.55 18.37 12.91
N LYS A 70 -13.81 18.67 12.55
CA LYS A 70 -14.35 20.03 12.52
C LYS A 70 -15.06 20.42 13.82
N LEU A 71 -15.25 19.47 14.74
CA LEU A 71 -15.92 19.68 16.00
C LEU A 71 -14.99 20.37 17.03
N ASP A 72 -15.62 21.01 18.02
CA ASP A 72 -14.96 21.50 19.24
C ASP A 72 -14.73 20.40 20.29
N GLU A 73 -15.12 19.15 19.99
CA GLU A 73 -14.91 18.00 20.84
C GLU A 73 -14.10 16.91 20.12
N PRO A 74 -13.45 15.99 20.87
CA PRO A 74 -12.68 14.94 20.26
C PRO A 74 -13.49 13.99 19.39
N LEU A 75 -12.85 13.52 18.33
CA LEU A 75 -13.34 12.50 17.41
C LEU A 75 -12.44 11.28 17.50
N TYR A 76 -13.00 10.10 17.32
CA TYR A 76 -12.27 8.84 17.33
C TYR A 76 -12.57 8.06 16.07
N VAL A 77 -11.56 7.39 15.52
CA VAL A 77 -11.71 6.43 14.42
C VAL A 77 -11.52 5.02 14.97
N ASP A 78 -12.43 4.11 14.63
CA ASP A 78 -12.34 2.69 14.96
C ASP A 78 -11.88 1.92 13.73
N TRP A 79 -10.57 1.76 13.58
CA TRP A 79 -9.92 0.98 12.53
C TRP A 79 -10.32 -0.50 12.55
N GLY A 80 -10.64 -1.05 13.73
CA GLY A 80 -11.10 -2.43 13.87
C GLY A 80 -12.51 -2.65 13.29
N ARG A 81 -13.32 -1.59 13.23
CA ARG A 81 -14.64 -1.55 12.56
C ARG A 81 -14.62 -0.78 11.25
N SER A 82 -13.44 -0.56 10.70
CA SER A 82 -13.25 0.08 9.40
C SER A 82 -12.51 -0.87 8.47
N ALA A 83 -12.86 -0.85 7.20
CA ALA A 83 -12.35 -1.81 6.24
C ALA A 83 -12.35 -1.26 4.82
N LEU A 84 -11.42 -1.78 4.02
CA LEU A 84 -11.47 -1.72 2.57
C LEU A 84 -12.15 -2.99 2.06
N ILE A 85 -13.14 -2.85 1.19
CA ILE A 85 -13.93 -3.98 0.68
C ILE A 85 -13.70 -4.05 -0.82
N ILE A 86 -13.15 -5.17 -1.29
CA ILE A 86 -12.91 -5.48 -2.71
C ILE A 86 -13.72 -6.74 -3.01
N ASP A 87 -14.59 -6.71 -4.03
CA ASP A 87 -15.44 -7.85 -4.43
C ASP A 87 -16.11 -8.57 -3.24
N ASP A 88 -16.76 -7.78 -2.38
CA ASP A 88 -17.41 -8.21 -1.13
C ASP A 88 -16.52 -8.77 -0.02
N VAL A 89 -15.19 -8.80 -0.21
CA VAL A 89 -14.25 -9.20 0.84
C VAL A 89 -13.71 -8.00 1.59
N ALA A 90 -14.02 -7.93 2.88
CA ALA A 90 -13.58 -6.86 3.77
C ALA A 90 -12.20 -7.13 4.38
N THR A 91 -11.24 -6.26 4.11
CA THR A 91 -9.93 -6.20 4.75
C THR A 91 -9.91 -5.05 5.76
N THR A 92 -9.73 -5.35 7.05
CA THR A 92 -9.73 -4.33 8.10
C THR A 92 -8.55 -3.37 7.95
N TYR A 93 -8.77 -2.10 8.31
CA TYR A 93 -7.70 -1.10 8.40
C TYR A 93 -6.88 -1.20 9.69
N ASP A 94 -7.30 -2.00 10.67
CA ASP A 94 -6.52 -2.26 11.88
C ASP A 94 -5.31 -3.14 11.53
N PRO A 95 -4.07 -2.65 11.65
CA PRO A 95 -2.87 -3.46 11.44
C PRO A 95 -2.76 -4.44 12.61
N LYS A 96 -3.48 -5.56 12.53
CA LYS A 96 -3.26 -6.67 13.43
C LYS A 96 -1.83 -7.17 13.18
N VAL A 97 -1.10 -7.39 14.27
CA VAL A 97 0.24 -7.97 14.40
C VAL A 97 1.38 -6.95 14.50
N ALA A 98 1.86 -6.77 15.74
CA ALA A 98 3.26 -6.47 16.01
C ALA A 98 3.84 -7.66 16.81
N SER A 99 4.26 -8.72 16.12
CA SER A 99 5.10 -9.75 16.72
C SER A 99 6.51 -9.20 16.85
N VAL A 100 6.97 -8.96 18.08
CA VAL A 100 8.35 -8.52 18.33
C VAL A 100 9.22 -9.75 18.48
N ARG A 101 10.21 -9.91 17.60
CA ARG A 101 11.22 -10.95 17.68
C ARG A 101 12.59 -10.28 17.71
N GLY A 102 13.32 -10.47 18.80
CA GLY A 102 14.64 -9.88 19.01
C GLY A 102 15.68 -10.97 19.25
N GLU A 103 16.81 -10.85 18.55
CA GLU A 103 18.02 -11.64 18.81
C GLU A 103 19.03 -10.72 19.50
N SER A 104 19.57 -11.18 20.62
CA SER A 104 20.60 -10.49 21.41
C SER A 104 21.86 -11.35 21.40
N SER A 105 22.96 -10.78 20.95
CA SER A 105 24.29 -11.38 21.10
C SER A 105 25.15 -10.41 21.92
N SER A 106 25.84 -10.94 22.93
CA SER A 106 26.69 -10.19 23.85
C SER A 106 28.06 -10.83 23.92
N VAL A 107 29.12 -10.02 23.76
CA VAL A 107 30.51 -10.45 23.92
C VAL A 107 31.11 -9.68 25.09
N ALA A 108 31.47 -10.40 26.16
CA ALA A 108 32.12 -9.84 27.32
C ALA A 108 33.59 -10.31 27.36
N SER A 109 34.50 -9.38 27.61
CA SER A 109 35.92 -9.68 27.86
C SER A 109 36.29 -9.28 29.28
N GLY A 110 36.88 -10.20 30.01
CA GLY A 110 37.30 -9.99 31.39
C GLY A 110 38.75 -10.43 31.55
N SER A 111 39.53 -9.63 32.29
CA SER A 111 40.83 -10.05 32.80
C SER A 111 40.74 -10.15 34.31
N SER A 112 41.09 -11.30 34.85
CA SER A 112 41.17 -11.52 36.29
C SER A 112 42.63 -11.53 36.73
N PHE A 113 42.95 -10.79 37.79
CA PHE A 113 44.25 -10.83 38.43
C PHE A 113 44.21 -11.80 39.61
N HIS A 114 44.98 -12.88 39.53
CA HIS A 114 45.17 -13.83 40.61
C HIS A 114 46.55 -13.59 41.24
N TRP A 115 46.63 -13.54 42.57
CA TRP A 115 47.87 -13.17 43.30
C TRP A 115 49.01 -14.18 43.13
N SER A 116 48.75 -15.37 42.58
CA SER A 116 49.75 -16.40 42.33
C SER A 116 49.69 -16.82 40.86
N ASP A 117 50.55 -16.19 40.06
CA ASP A 117 50.98 -16.51 38.69
C ASP A 117 49.98 -16.45 37.52
N ARG A 118 50.35 -15.56 36.57
CA ARG A 118 49.87 -15.31 35.19
C ARG A 118 48.43 -14.81 35.03
N SER A 119 48.30 -13.61 34.44
CA SER A 119 47.02 -13.09 33.98
C SER A 119 46.42 -14.00 32.91
N SER A 120 45.15 -14.36 33.07
CA SER A 120 44.37 -15.07 32.04
C SER A 120 43.27 -14.15 31.52
N SER A 121 43.23 -13.95 30.21
CA SER A 121 42.17 -13.22 29.52
C SER A 121 41.21 -14.23 28.89
N GLY A 122 39.92 -14.11 29.20
CA GLY A 122 38.86 -14.97 28.66
C GLY A 122 37.77 -14.15 27.96
N TRP A 123 37.28 -14.65 26.82
CA TRP A 123 36.14 -14.11 26.09
C TRP A 123 34.91 -14.97 26.41
N SER A 124 33.79 -14.33 26.74
CA SER A 124 32.51 -15.02 26.95
C SER A 124 31.49 -14.50 25.95
N TYR A 125 30.84 -15.42 25.24
CA TYR A 125 29.78 -15.16 24.27
C TYR A 125 28.46 -15.61 24.86
N SER A 126 27.45 -14.73 24.85
CA SER A 126 26.09 -15.05 25.28
C SER A 126 25.12 -14.66 24.18
N GLU A 127 24.31 -15.61 23.74
CA GLU A 127 23.22 -15.38 22.78
C GLU A 127 21.88 -15.63 23.48
N GLY A 128 20.91 -14.75 23.24
CA GLY A 128 19.57 -14.85 23.78
C GLY A 128 18.54 -14.33 22.78
N SER A 129 17.43 -15.04 22.62
CA SER A 129 16.30 -14.58 21.82
C SER A 129 15.12 -14.25 22.72
N PHE A 130 14.39 -13.18 22.43
CA PHE A 130 13.10 -12.92 23.06
C PHE A 130 12.01 -12.75 21.99
N SER A 131 10.83 -13.27 22.29
CA SER A 131 9.61 -13.10 21.50
C SER A 131 8.47 -12.69 22.41
N GLY A 132 7.71 -11.67 22.03
CA GLY A 132 6.56 -11.20 22.80
C GLY A 132 5.48 -10.58 21.91
N ASP A 133 4.23 -10.75 22.33
CA ASP A 133 3.07 -10.09 21.73
C ASP A 133 2.82 -8.75 22.46
N VAL A 134 2.82 -7.64 21.73
CA VAL A 134 2.46 -6.33 22.29
C VAL A 134 0.96 -6.09 22.04
N SER A 135 0.15 -6.12 23.09
CA SER A 135 -1.26 -5.72 23.02
C SER A 135 -1.38 -4.20 23.19
N LEU A 136 -1.26 -3.45 22.10
CA LEU A 136 -1.62 -2.02 22.05
C LEU A 136 -3.15 -1.84 22.27
N PRO A 137 -3.61 -0.70 22.83
CA PRO A 137 -5.04 -0.40 22.94
C PRO A 137 -5.68 -0.46 21.55
N LYS A 138 -6.65 -1.37 21.39
CA LYS A 138 -7.01 -2.01 20.13
C LYS A 138 -7.72 -1.06 19.15
N GLY A 139 -7.13 -0.85 17.98
CA GLY A 139 -7.80 -0.40 16.76
C GLY A 139 -8.51 0.96 16.81
N VAL A 140 -8.32 1.79 17.84
CA VAL A 140 -8.97 3.11 17.94
C VAL A 140 -7.93 4.21 18.03
N GLU A 141 -8.06 5.23 17.19
CA GLU A 141 -7.20 6.42 17.22
C GLU A 141 -7.98 7.69 17.58
N PHE A 142 -7.32 8.56 18.34
CA PHE A 142 -7.87 9.80 18.87
C PHE A 142 -7.51 10.99 17.96
N ILE A 143 -8.50 11.84 17.68
CA ILE A 143 -8.36 13.05 16.88
C ILE A 143 -8.85 14.26 17.70
N PRO A 144 -7.95 15.13 18.18
CA PRO A 144 -8.33 16.36 18.87
C PRO A 144 -9.29 17.26 18.06
N PRO A 145 -10.02 18.17 18.71
CA PRO A 145 -10.76 19.25 18.05
C PRO A 145 -9.89 20.00 17.04
N HIS A 146 -10.46 20.37 15.89
CA HIS A 146 -9.78 21.18 14.84
C HIS A 146 -8.42 20.63 14.40
N SER A 147 -8.26 19.32 14.42
CA SER A 147 -7.01 18.64 14.06
C SER A 147 -7.25 17.53 13.04
N LYS A 148 -6.16 17.06 12.42
CA LYS A 148 -6.22 15.96 11.45
C LYS A 148 -5.40 14.76 11.88
N LEU A 149 -5.91 13.60 11.48
CA LEU A 149 -5.22 12.32 11.45
C LEU A 149 -4.91 11.96 10.00
N VAL A 150 -3.71 11.43 9.75
CA VAL A 150 -3.31 10.91 8.44
C VAL A 150 -2.76 9.51 8.67
N ASN A 151 -3.36 8.52 8.01
CA ASN A 151 -2.93 7.12 8.11
C ASN A 151 -2.94 6.44 6.74
N THR A 152 -2.02 5.51 6.51
CA THR A 152 -1.94 4.69 5.29
C THR A 152 -1.95 3.22 5.71
N PRO A 153 -3.11 2.67 6.12
CA PRO A 153 -3.19 1.34 6.73
C PRO A 153 -2.91 0.20 5.73
N LEU A 154 -3.31 0.37 4.47
CA LEU A 154 -3.28 -0.67 3.44
C LEU A 154 -2.68 -0.14 2.13
N GLN A 155 -2.20 -1.05 1.30
CA GLN A 155 -1.90 -0.86 -0.12
C GLN A 155 -2.61 -1.94 -0.94
N LEU A 156 -2.92 -1.68 -2.20
CA LEU A 156 -3.53 -2.67 -3.10
C LEU A 156 -2.45 -3.42 -3.87
N ALA A 157 -2.61 -4.72 -4.05
CA ALA A 157 -1.63 -5.55 -4.76
C ALA A 157 -2.29 -6.58 -5.66
N ASN A 158 -1.47 -7.29 -6.44
CA ASN A 158 -1.87 -8.42 -7.28
C ASN A 158 -2.93 -8.05 -8.34
N PHE A 159 -2.71 -6.93 -9.02
CA PHE A 159 -3.58 -6.49 -10.10
C PHE A 159 -3.46 -7.39 -11.33
N PRO A 160 -4.55 -8.00 -11.85
CA PRO A 160 -4.51 -8.83 -13.06
C PRO A 160 -4.51 -7.98 -14.34
N PHE A 161 -3.78 -6.86 -14.36
CA PHE A 161 -3.75 -5.95 -15.51
C PHE A 161 -3.15 -6.60 -16.77
N ASN A 162 -2.35 -7.63 -16.58
CA ASN A 162 -1.78 -8.46 -17.64
C ASN A 162 -2.81 -9.34 -18.36
N GLU A 163 -3.94 -9.66 -17.72
CA GLU A 163 -5.02 -10.47 -18.30
C GLU A 163 -5.90 -9.69 -19.26
N ILE A 164 -5.91 -8.35 -19.15
CA ILE A 164 -6.71 -7.48 -20.03
C ILE A 164 -6.20 -7.65 -21.47
N PRO A 165 -7.05 -8.12 -22.42
CA PRO A 165 -6.67 -8.36 -23.80
C PRO A 165 -6.07 -7.12 -24.45
N LYS A 166 -5.03 -7.31 -25.27
CA LYS A 166 -4.29 -6.20 -25.90
C LYS A 166 -5.16 -5.42 -26.88
N GLU A 167 -6.20 -6.05 -27.40
CA GLU A 167 -7.17 -5.55 -28.36
C GLU A 167 -8.11 -4.50 -27.75
N GLU A 168 -8.30 -4.54 -26.43
CA GLU A 168 -9.16 -3.61 -25.71
C GLU A 168 -8.47 -2.27 -25.41
N TYR A 169 -7.18 -2.17 -25.73
CA TYR A 169 -6.43 -0.93 -25.58
C TYR A 169 -6.37 -0.13 -26.87
N VAL A 170 -6.61 1.18 -26.75
CA VAL A 170 -6.32 2.16 -27.79
C VAL A 170 -4.82 2.48 -27.76
N LYS A 171 -4.17 2.40 -28.91
CA LYS A 171 -2.75 2.80 -29.04
C LYS A 171 -2.69 4.30 -29.22
N GLU A 172 -1.98 4.97 -28.34
CA GLU A 172 -1.78 6.42 -28.40
C GLU A 172 -0.30 6.76 -28.29
N GLN A 173 0.04 7.99 -28.67
CA GLN A 173 1.36 8.54 -28.48
C GLN A 173 1.29 9.63 -27.43
N MET A 174 2.19 9.57 -26.47
CA MET A 174 2.34 10.59 -25.45
C MET A 174 3.74 11.17 -25.53
N THR A 175 3.82 12.49 -25.50
CA THR A 175 5.10 13.19 -25.39
C THR A 175 5.45 13.30 -23.91
N THR A 176 6.54 12.65 -23.52
CA THR A 176 7.10 12.83 -22.17
C THR A 176 7.71 14.23 -22.03
N LYS A 177 7.92 14.70 -20.79
CA LYS A 177 8.62 15.97 -20.55
C LYS A 177 10.04 16.04 -21.12
N ALA A 178 10.68 14.90 -21.34
CA ALA A 178 11.96 14.81 -22.02
C ALA A 178 11.85 15.00 -23.56
N ASN A 179 10.69 15.48 -24.04
CA ASN A 179 10.36 15.66 -25.45
C ASN A 179 10.51 14.39 -26.29
N THR A 180 10.37 13.23 -25.63
CA THR A 180 10.44 11.91 -26.26
C THR A 180 9.04 11.37 -26.40
N THR A 181 8.65 10.99 -27.61
CA THR A 181 7.36 10.35 -27.88
C THR A 181 7.43 8.88 -27.50
N VAL A 182 6.56 8.46 -26.61
CA VAL A 182 6.41 7.06 -26.20
C VAL A 182 5.05 6.54 -26.68
N ASN A 183 5.04 5.30 -27.17
CA ASN A 183 3.79 4.63 -27.52
C ASN A 183 3.18 4.07 -26.23
N ILE A 184 1.96 4.50 -25.93
CA ILE A 184 1.18 4.05 -24.79
C ILE A 184 -0.03 3.24 -25.26
N ARG A 185 -0.56 2.42 -24.37
CA ARG A 185 -1.80 1.70 -24.56
C ARG A 185 -2.77 2.15 -23.49
N VAL A 186 -3.88 2.78 -23.89
CA VAL A 186 -4.86 3.37 -22.99
C VAL A 186 -6.15 2.58 -23.06
N LYS A 187 -6.77 2.35 -21.90
CA LYS A 187 -8.12 1.83 -21.79
C LYS A 187 -8.87 2.65 -20.74
N ASP A 188 -9.99 3.22 -21.15
CA ASP A 188 -10.94 3.86 -20.25
C ASP A 188 -12.01 2.85 -19.81
N PHE A 189 -12.56 3.07 -18.63
CA PHE A 189 -13.55 2.22 -17.98
C PHE A 189 -14.66 3.09 -17.38
N THR A 190 -15.89 2.60 -17.45
CA THR A 190 -17.02 3.05 -16.63
C THR A 190 -17.01 2.31 -15.29
N GLU A 191 -17.92 2.66 -14.39
CA GLU A 191 -18.05 1.93 -13.12
C GLU A 191 -18.51 0.48 -13.34
N GLU A 192 -19.29 0.22 -14.39
CA GLU A 192 -19.86 -1.10 -14.64
C GLU A 192 -18.86 -2.09 -15.23
N ASP A 193 -17.95 -1.63 -16.10
CA ASP A 193 -16.96 -2.46 -16.79
C ASP A 193 -15.57 -2.44 -16.13
N SER A 194 -15.43 -1.67 -15.04
CA SER A 194 -14.16 -1.55 -14.32
C SER A 194 -13.73 -2.90 -13.72
N PRO A 195 -12.50 -3.35 -13.99
CA PRO A 195 -11.96 -4.60 -13.44
C PRO A 195 -11.58 -4.47 -11.95
N LEU A 196 -11.63 -3.25 -11.41
CA LEU A 196 -11.31 -2.98 -10.03
C LEU A 196 -12.36 -2.03 -9.47
N ARG A 197 -13.18 -2.57 -8.56
CA ARG A 197 -14.15 -1.80 -7.79
C ARG A 197 -13.94 -2.11 -6.33
N PHE A 198 -13.90 -1.07 -5.52
CA PHE A 198 -13.74 -1.23 -4.10
C PHE A 198 -14.41 -0.10 -3.37
N ARG A 199 -14.71 -0.34 -2.11
CA ARG A 199 -15.32 0.65 -1.23
C ARG A 199 -14.58 0.73 0.08
N SER A 200 -14.46 1.95 0.60
CA SER A 200 -13.93 2.21 1.93
C SER A 200 -15.08 2.41 2.89
N TYR A 201 -15.10 1.64 3.98
CA TYR A 201 -16.04 1.79 5.08
C TYR A 201 -15.28 2.27 6.32
N LEU A 202 -15.63 3.45 6.83
CA LEU A 202 -15.02 4.06 8.01
C LEU A 202 -16.04 4.23 9.13
N THR A 203 -15.67 3.79 10.32
CA THR A 203 -16.44 3.99 11.55
C THR A 203 -15.78 5.08 12.39
N LEU A 204 -16.50 6.18 12.60
CA LEU A 204 -16.10 7.28 13.47
C LEU A 204 -17.08 7.41 14.65
N PHE A 205 -16.60 7.92 15.78
CA PHE A 205 -17.49 8.26 16.88
C PHE A 205 -17.00 9.48 17.67
N ALA A 206 -17.96 10.23 18.21
CA ALA A 206 -17.72 11.35 19.11
C ALA A 206 -18.56 11.17 20.40
N GLY A 207 -18.14 11.83 21.48
CA GLY A 207 -18.80 11.70 22.79
C GLY A 207 -18.27 10.53 23.64
N GLY A 208 -19.05 10.12 24.66
CA GLY A 208 -18.65 9.07 25.61
C GLY A 208 -17.86 9.55 26.83
N THR A 209 -17.40 10.81 26.83
CA THR A 209 -16.84 11.49 28.01
C THR A 209 -17.85 12.48 28.59
N ASN A 210 -17.88 12.62 29.91
CA ASN A 210 -18.73 13.57 30.64
C ASN A 210 -20.25 13.38 30.45
N GLY A 211 -20.71 12.13 30.33
CA GLY A 211 -22.14 11.80 30.28
C GLY A 211 -22.85 12.10 28.95
N LYS A 212 -22.11 12.54 27.92
CA LYS A 212 -22.65 12.67 26.55
C LYS A 212 -22.81 11.27 25.92
N PRO A 213 -23.94 10.99 25.25
CA PRO A 213 -24.14 9.71 24.56
C PRO A 213 -23.09 9.54 23.46
N LEU A 214 -22.58 8.32 23.33
CA LEU A 214 -21.66 7.94 22.25
C LEU A 214 -22.41 7.97 20.92
N LYS A 215 -21.95 8.78 19.97
CA LYS A 215 -22.56 8.88 18.64
C LYS A 215 -21.65 8.22 17.61
N HIS A 216 -22.07 7.06 17.11
CA HIS A 216 -21.42 6.40 15.98
C HIS A 216 -21.91 6.99 14.65
N SER A 217 -20.97 7.17 13.74
CA SER A 217 -21.22 7.59 12.35
C SER A 217 -20.40 6.70 11.43
N SER A 218 -21.03 6.16 10.40
CA SER A 218 -20.37 5.40 9.35
C SER A 218 -20.26 6.23 8.07
N PHE A 219 -19.10 6.16 7.42
CA PHE A 219 -18.82 6.83 6.16
C PHE A 219 -18.42 5.78 5.14
N GLU A 220 -19.10 5.79 4.00
CA GLU A 220 -18.81 4.89 2.89
C GLU A 220 -18.46 5.71 1.64
N ARG A 221 -17.45 5.24 0.91
CA ARG A 221 -17.07 5.80 -0.39
C ARG A 221 -16.66 4.70 -1.35
N ASN A 222 -17.22 4.73 -2.55
CA ASN A 222 -16.99 3.79 -3.64
C ASN A 222 -15.97 4.34 -4.63
N PHE A 223 -15.12 3.46 -5.13
CA PHE A 223 -14.08 3.77 -6.10
C PHE A 223 -14.04 2.71 -7.19
N TYR A 224 -13.72 3.14 -8.40
CA TYR A 224 -13.48 2.25 -9.52
C TYR A 224 -12.24 2.71 -10.31
N LEU A 225 -11.58 1.77 -10.99
CA LEU A 225 -10.55 2.09 -11.97
C LEU A 225 -11.21 2.69 -13.20
N ALA A 226 -10.92 3.94 -13.51
CA ALA A 226 -11.52 4.68 -14.62
C ALA A 226 -10.61 4.73 -15.86
N LYS A 227 -9.29 4.66 -15.66
CA LYS A 227 -8.33 4.65 -16.76
C LYS A 227 -7.12 3.79 -16.42
N LEU A 228 -6.67 3.02 -17.38
CA LEU A 228 -5.44 2.23 -17.33
C LEU A 228 -4.56 2.58 -18.53
N ILE A 229 -3.29 2.92 -18.24
CA ILE A 229 -2.28 3.21 -19.24
C ILE A 229 -1.15 2.20 -19.06
N LYS A 230 -0.93 1.38 -20.07
CA LYS A 230 0.20 0.46 -20.15
C LYS A 230 1.32 1.09 -20.97
N VAL A 231 2.49 1.19 -20.36
CA VAL A 231 3.72 1.65 -21.02
C VAL A 231 4.84 0.64 -20.78
N GLY A 232 5.91 0.71 -21.59
CA GLY A 232 7.14 -0.03 -21.32
C GLY A 232 7.84 0.42 -20.03
N ASP A 233 9.15 0.28 -19.96
CA ASP A 233 9.93 0.66 -18.77
C ASP A 233 10.16 2.20 -18.69
N VAL A 234 9.07 2.97 -18.56
CA VAL A 234 9.10 4.42 -18.36
C VAL A 234 8.66 4.70 -16.94
N ALA A 235 9.44 5.46 -16.17
CA ALA A 235 9.14 5.75 -14.77
C ALA A 235 8.06 6.85 -14.61
N PRO A 236 7.28 6.86 -13.50
CA PRO A 236 6.20 7.82 -13.27
C PRO A 236 6.63 9.30 -13.36
N GLN A 237 7.88 9.59 -12.99
CA GLN A 237 8.45 10.95 -13.01
C GLN A 237 8.48 11.62 -14.39
N TYR A 238 8.27 10.86 -15.47
CA TYR A 238 8.24 11.39 -16.84
C TYR A 238 6.84 11.78 -17.32
N PHE A 239 5.82 11.55 -16.49
CA PHE A 239 4.41 11.85 -16.74
C PHE A 239 3.95 13.04 -15.89
N ASP A 240 3.02 13.84 -16.40
CA ASP A 240 2.51 15.02 -15.69
C ASP A 240 1.76 14.61 -14.41
N GLU A 241 0.90 13.61 -14.51
CA GLU A 241 0.13 13.07 -13.38
C GLU A 241 1.05 12.42 -12.34
N GLY A 242 2.14 11.80 -12.82
CA GLY A 242 3.19 11.24 -11.99
C GLY A 242 4.01 12.28 -11.22
N GLN A 243 4.17 13.48 -11.78
CA GLN A 243 4.86 14.60 -11.14
C GLN A 243 3.94 15.36 -10.18
N GLN A 244 2.67 15.53 -10.55
CA GLN A 244 1.66 16.21 -9.73
C GLN A 244 1.28 15.40 -8.49
N GLN A 245 1.61 14.11 -8.47
CA GLN A 245 1.28 13.19 -7.38
C GLN A 245 -0.22 13.19 -7.10
N SER A 246 -1.01 13.13 -8.18
CA SER A 246 -2.45 13.25 -8.11
C SER A 246 -3.03 12.13 -7.23
N GLY A 247 -3.93 12.49 -6.32
CA GLY A 247 -4.45 11.57 -5.30
C GLY A 247 -5.32 10.44 -5.85
N ASP A 248 -5.77 10.55 -7.08
CA ASP A 248 -6.51 9.53 -7.82
C ASP A 248 -5.62 8.64 -8.69
N PHE A 249 -4.32 8.92 -8.76
CA PHE A 249 -3.37 8.19 -9.60
C PHE A 249 -2.55 7.19 -8.79
N PHE A 250 -2.30 6.01 -9.33
CA PHE A 250 -1.30 5.08 -8.80
C PHE A 250 -0.59 4.33 -9.92
N TYR A 251 0.47 3.61 -9.58
CA TYR A 251 1.19 2.80 -10.55
C TYR A 251 1.62 1.44 -10.02
N VAL A 252 1.82 0.51 -10.95
CA VAL A 252 2.31 -0.84 -10.67
C VAL A 252 3.43 -1.16 -11.66
N LYS A 253 4.55 -1.65 -11.15
CA LYS A 253 5.65 -2.14 -11.98
C LYS A 253 5.58 -3.67 -12.05
N GLU A 254 5.26 -4.20 -13.22
CA GLU A 254 5.40 -5.64 -13.46
C GLU A 254 6.78 -5.95 -14.01
N THR A 255 7.36 -7.05 -13.53
CA THR A 255 8.58 -7.66 -14.10
C THR A 255 8.21 -8.99 -14.74
N HIS A 256 8.52 -9.16 -16.03
CA HIS A 256 8.23 -10.41 -16.73
C HIS A 256 8.94 -11.59 -16.04
N GLY A 257 8.17 -12.59 -15.60
CA GLY A 257 8.67 -13.79 -14.91
C GLY A 257 8.34 -13.87 -13.42
N ALA A 258 7.84 -12.80 -12.80
CA ALA A 258 7.24 -12.88 -11.47
C ALA A 258 5.82 -13.44 -11.58
N THR A 259 5.60 -14.65 -11.07
CA THR A 259 4.26 -15.25 -11.00
C THR A 259 3.51 -14.57 -9.86
N ALA A 260 2.81 -13.46 -10.14
CA ALA A 260 1.90 -12.85 -9.18
C ALA A 260 0.61 -13.68 -9.13
N GLY A 261 0.09 -13.94 -7.92
CA GLY A 261 -1.19 -14.60 -7.73
C GLY A 261 -2.33 -13.80 -8.38
N LEU A 262 -3.34 -14.52 -8.90
CA LEU A 262 -4.38 -13.98 -9.79
C LEU A 262 -5.45 -13.11 -9.11
N VAL A 263 -5.26 -12.68 -7.86
CA VAL A 263 -6.34 -12.05 -7.10
C VAL A 263 -5.88 -10.75 -6.48
N VAL A 264 -6.55 -9.65 -6.86
CA VAL A 264 -6.35 -8.33 -6.27
C VAL A 264 -6.61 -8.40 -4.77
N GLY A 265 -5.66 -7.97 -3.96
CA GLY A 265 -5.80 -7.99 -2.50
C GLY A 265 -5.37 -6.68 -1.86
N ALA A 266 -5.86 -6.42 -0.65
CA ALA A 266 -5.35 -5.35 0.19
C ALA A 266 -4.32 -5.90 1.17
N ILE A 267 -3.18 -5.24 1.29
CA ILE A 267 -2.04 -5.67 2.10
C ILE A 267 -1.74 -4.62 3.16
N ALA A 268 -1.53 -5.05 4.41
CA ALA A 268 -1.22 -4.15 5.51
C ALA A 268 0.18 -3.54 5.41
N VAL A 269 0.26 -2.22 5.61
CA VAL A 269 1.50 -1.45 5.65
C VAL A 269 1.94 -1.33 7.11
N THR A 270 3.14 -1.81 7.46
CA THR A 270 3.70 -1.64 8.82
C THR A 270 4.98 -0.82 8.80
N ALA A 271 5.40 -0.34 9.96
CA ALA A 271 6.64 0.43 10.13
C ALA A 271 7.92 -0.33 9.70
N ALA A 272 7.86 -1.66 9.56
CA ALA A 272 8.95 -2.51 9.07
C ALA A 272 8.82 -2.86 7.57
N GLY A 273 7.83 -2.30 6.87
CA GLY A 273 7.46 -2.67 5.50
C GLY A 273 6.11 -3.38 5.40
N VAL A 274 5.81 -3.90 4.22
CA VAL A 274 4.58 -4.65 3.90
C VAL A 274 4.57 -5.95 4.70
N ALA A 275 3.62 -6.13 5.63
CA ALA A 275 3.74 -7.21 6.63
C ALA A 275 2.80 -8.41 6.43
N ILE A 276 1.67 -8.27 5.75
CA ILE A 276 0.69 -9.39 5.67
C ILE A 276 -0.12 -9.32 4.38
N GLU A 277 0.10 -10.29 3.48
CA GLU A 277 -0.79 -10.57 2.34
C GLU A 277 -2.12 -11.15 2.84
N ALA A 278 -3.23 -10.42 2.66
CA ALA A 278 -4.54 -11.04 2.66
C ALA A 278 -4.75 -11.68 1.27
N THR A 279 -4.25 -12.89 1.09
CA THR A 279 -4.50 -13.66 -0.14
C THR A 279 -5.98 -14.02 -0.22
N LEU A 280 -6.67 -13.40 -1.17
CA LEU A 280 -8.04 -13.76 -1.53
C LEU A 280 -7.99 -14.99 -2.44
N GLY A 281 -8.67 -16.07 -2.04
CA GLY A 281 -8.74 -17.30 -2.81
C GLY A 281 -9.70 -17.18 -3.99
N PRO A 282 -9.54 -18.00 -5.05
CA PRO A 282 -10.45 -17.97 -6.19
C PRO A 282 -11.87 -18.39 -5.77
N VAL A 283 -12.85 -17.54 -6.04
CA VAL A 283 -14.26 -17.92 -6.04
C VAL A 283 -14.52 -18.61 -7.39
N ASN A 284 -14.62 -19.94 -7.36
CA ASN A 284 -15.11 -20.70 -8.51
C ASN A 284 -16.60 -20.37 -8.71
N TYR A 285 -16.97 -19.89 -9.90
CA TYR A 285 -18.33 -20.00 -10.43
C TYR A 285 -18.43 -21.26 -11.30
#